data_AF-A0A963EQM9-F1
#
_entry.id   AF-A0A963EQM9-F1
#
_cell.length_a   1.000
_cell.length_b   1.000
_cell.length_c   1.000
_cell.angle_alpha   90.00
_cell.angle_beta   90.00
_cell.angle_gamma   90.00
#
_symmetry.space_group_name_H-M   'P 1'
#
loop_
_entity.id
_entity.type
_entity.pdbx_description
1 polymer ?
#
loop_
_entity_poly.entity_id
_entity_poly.type
_entity_poly.pdbx_seq_one_letter_code
_entity_poly.pdbx_strand_id
1 'polypeptide(L)'
;GDVTFLVDELKAVFDPRGGYWKPGGKFMPSIIAELGYTVEKHLILIGMLAAPELDAAQQKMVDDKRAEFEAATRQQDAFSKSDYPAGAQLCAKCNTVALVMMDGCMTCLSCGDSKCG
;
A
#
# COMPACT_ATOMS: atom_id res chain seq x y z
N GLY A 1 -13.15 34.24 -20.88
CA GLY A 1 -14.00 33.04 -20.94
C GLY A 1 -13.48 32.06 -19.92
N ASP A 2 -14.36 31.31 -19.27
CA ASP A 2 -13.97 30.27 -18.32
C ASP A 2 -13.44 29.05 -19.09
N VAL A 3 -12.19 28.67 -18.85
CA VAL A 3 -11.51 27.54 -19.51
C VAL A 3 -11.47 26.30 -18.62
N THR A 4 -12.01 26.37 -17.39
CA THR A 4 -11.94 25.28 -16.42
C THR A 4 -12.75 24.06 -16.86
N PHE A 5 -13.83 24.25 -17.63
CA PHE A 5 -14.67 23.16 -18.15
C PHE A 5 -13.90 22.14 -19.00
N LEU A 6 -12.81 22.56 -19.66
CA LEU A 6 -11.98 21.68 -20.47
C LEU A 6 -11.36 20.55 -19.65
N VAL A 7 -11.13 20.75 -18.35
CA VAL A 7 -10.62 19.71 -17.45
C VAL A 7 -11.58 18.53 -17.41
N ASP A 8 -12.86 18.81 -17.21
CA ASP A 8 -13.89 17.77 -17.08
C ASP A 8 -14.13 17.06 -18.41
N GLU A 9 -14.14 17.81 -19.52
CA GLU A 9 -14.27 17.22 -20.85
C GLU A 9 -13.11 16.30 -21.20
N LEU A 10 -11.86 16.72 -20.94
CA LEU A 10 -10.68 15.90 -21.22
C LEU A 10 -10.68 14.62 -20.37
N LYS A 11 -11.02 14.73 -19.09
CA LYS A 11 -11.12 13.58 -18.17
C LYS A 11 -12.22 12.60 -18.54
N ALA A 12 -13.29 13.08 -19.17
CA ALA A 12 -14.41 12.25 -19.64
C ALA A 12 -14.11 11.47 -20.93
N VAL A 13 -12.93 11.64 -21.54
CA VAL A 13 -12.54 10.88 -22.72
C VAL A 13 -11.98 9.51 -22.31
N PHE A 14 -12.61 8.44 -22.79
CA PHE A 14 -12.22 7.05 -22.53
C PHE A 14 -11.50 6.43 -23.73
N ASP A 15 -10.47 5.62 -23.46
CA ASP A 15 -9.83 4.82 -24.49
C ASP A 15 -10.67 3.54 -24.70
N PRO A 16 -11.06 3.19 -25.94
CA PRO A 16 -11.84 1.98 -26.22
C PRO A 16 -11.14 0.68 -25.81
N ARG A 17 -9.83 0.72 -25.57
CA ARG A 17 -9.02 -0.42 -25.10
C ARG A 17 -8.96 -0.54 -23.59
N GLY A 18 -9.62 0.36 -22.84
CA GLY A 18 -9.78 0.23 -21.39
C GLY A 18 -8.70 0.93 -20.55
N GLY A 19 -8.03 1.96 -21.07
CA GLY A 19 -7.09 2.78 -20.31
C GLY A 19 -5.82 2.05 -19.86
N TYR A 20 -5.15 2.57 -18.82
CA TYR A 20 -3.94 1.97 -18.25
C TYR A 20 -3.71 2.39 -16.80
N TRP A 21 -2.85 1.63 -16.11
CA TRP A 21 -2.39 1.95 -14.77
C TRP A 21 -1.07 2.72 -14.82
N LYS A 22 -1.02 3.86 -14.14
CA LYS A 22 0.24 4.60 -13.94
C LYS A 22 1.08 3.95 -12.84
N PRO A 23 2.42 4.14 -12.89
CA PRO A 23 3.27 3.92 -11.73
C PRO A 23 2.67 4.64 -10.50
N GLY A 24 2.57 3.94 -9.38
CA GLY A 24 1.85 4.42 -8.19
C GLY A 24 0.38 3.96 -8.10
N GLY A 25 -0.08 3.10 -9.02
CA GLY A 25 -1.35 2.39 -8.88
C GLY A 25 -2.59 3.24 -9.16
N LYS A 26 -2.45 4.40 -9.81
CA LYS A 26 -3.59 5.22 -10.23
C LYS A 26 -4.03 4.82 -11.64
N PHE A 27 -5.29 4.43 -11.79
CA PHE A 27 -5.89 4.12 -13.09
C PHE A 27 -6.15 5.39 -13.91
N MET A 28 -5.83 5.36 -15.20
CA MET A 28 -6.13 6.39 -16.19
C MET A 28 -7.05 5.82 -17.26
N PRO A 29 -8.22 6.40 -17.51
CA PRO A 29 -9.16 5.88 -18.50
C PRO A 29 -8.70 6.09 -19.95
N SER A 30 -7.84 7.09 -20.20
CA SER A 30 -7.16 7.33 -21.48
C SER A 30 -5.96 8.26 -21.30
N ILE A 31 -5.14 8.39 -22.35
CA ILE A 31 -4.07 9.41 -22.40
C ILE A 31 -4.64 10.85 -22.39
N ILE A 32 -5.81 11.06 -23.00
CA ILE A 32 -6.47 12.37 -23.04
C ILE A 32 -6.97 12.74 -21.64
N ALA A 33 -7.52 11.78 -20.90
CA ALA A 33 -7.89 11.99 -19.51
C ALA A 33 -6.68 12.30 -18.63
N GLU A 34 -5.53 11.67 -18.88
CA GLU A 34 -4.27 12.04 -18.23
C GLU A 34 -3.88 13.51 -18.50
N LEU A 35 -4.06 14.00 -19.73
CA LEU A 35 -3.85 15.42 -20.02
C LEU A 35 -4.82 16.29 -19.23
N GLY A 36 -6.09 15.88 -19.10
CA GLY A 36 -7.07 16.56 -18.25
C GLY A 36 -6.63 16.68 -16.78
N TYR A 37 -6.13 15.59 -16.18
CA TYR A 37 -5.55 15.63 -14.82
C TYR A 37 -4.31 16.53 -14.72
N THR A 38 -3.49 16.58 -15.77
CA THR A 38 -2.31 17.44 -15.81
C THR A 38 -2.71 18.90 -15.88
N VAL A 39 -3.66 19.25 -16.75
CA VAL A 39 -4.20 20.61 -16.88
C VAL A 39 -4.85 21.05 -15.57
N GLU A 40 -5.67 20.20 -14.94
CA GLU A 40 -6.25 20.47 -13.62
C GLU A 40 -5.19 20.86 -12.59
N LYS A 41 -4.11 20.08 -12.49
CA LYS A 41 -3.02 20.36 -11.57
C LYS A 41 -2.44 21.77 -11.81
N HIS A 42 -2.26 22.17 -13.06
CA HIS A 42 -1.77 23.50 -13.38
C HIS A 42 -2.80 24.59 -13.06
N LEU A 43 -4.08 24.37 -13.35
CA LEU A 43 -5.16 25.30 -13.03
C LEU A 43 -5.31 25.51 -11.52
N ILE A 44 -5.12 24.45 -10.70
CA ILE A 44 -5.05 24.56 -9.24
C ILE A 44 -3.84 25.39 -8.81
N LEU A 45 -2.65 25.10 -9.37
CA LEU A 45 -1.41 25.80 -9.01
C LEU A 45 -1.47 27.31 -9.27
N ILE A 46 -2.15 27.75 -10.33
CA ILE A 46 -2.31 29.17 -10.66
C ILE A 46 -3.54 29.81 -9.98
N GLY A 47 -4.27 29.06 -9.16
CA GLY A 47 -5.45 29.55 -8.42
C GLY A 47 -6.73 29.71 -9.25
N MET A 48 -6.79 29.09 -10.43
CA MET A 48 -8.01 29.07 -11.26
C MET A 48 -9.00 27.97 -10.85
N LEU A 49 -8.52 26.90 -10.19
CA LEU A 49 -9.35 25.86 -9.59
C LEU A 49 -8.99 25.68 -8.11
N ALA A 50 -9.99 25.35 -7.29
CA ALA A 50 -9.74 24.94 -5.92
C ALA A 50 -9.16 23.52 -5.91
N ALA A 51 -8.23 23.26 -5.00
CA ALA A 51 -7.75 21.91 -4.79
C ALA A 51 -8.89 21.03 -4.24
N PRO A 52 -9.04 19.78 -4.70
CA PRO A 52 -9.98 18.86 -4.09
C PRO A 52 -9.48 18.47 -2.70
N GLU A 53 -10.14 19.00 -1.67
CA GLU A 53 -9.88 18.68 -0.27
C GLU A 53 -10.94 17.72 0.27
N LEU A 54 -10.52 16.85 1.20
CA LEU A 54 -11.46 16.01 1.95
C LEU A 54 -12.16 16.87 2.99
N ASP A 55 -13.46 16.66 3.18
CA ASP A 55 -14.18 17.28 4.31
C ASP A 55 -13.52 16.88 5.64
N ALA A 56 -13.61 17.74 6.66
CA ALA A 56 -13.05 17.51 7.98
C ALA A 56 -13.51 16.17 8.59
N ALA A 57 -14.76 15.77 8.35
CA ALA A 57 -15.26 14.47 8.78
C ALA A 57 -14.59 13.30 8.03
N GLN A 58 -14.38 13.44 6.71
CA GLN A 58 -13.70 12.44 5.90
C GLN A 58 -12.23 12.30 6.26
N GLN A 59 -11.54 13.43 6.45
CA GLN A 59 -10.15 13.45 6.87
C GLN A 59 -9.97 12.76 8.22
N LYS A 60 -10.82 13.07 9.21
CA LYS A 60 -10.79 12.42 10.52
C LYS A 60 -11.01 10.90 10.42
N MET A 61 -11.97 10.45 9.61
CA MET A 61 -12.20 9.02 9.40
C MET A 61 -10.98 8.31 8.80
N VAL A 62 -10.29 8.94 7.84
CA VAL A 62 -9.07 8.38 7.23
C VAL A 62 -7.94 8.30 8.27
N ASP A 63 -7.78 9.34 9.09
CA ASP A 63 -6.74 9.41 10.11
C ASP A 63 -6.97 8.38 11.22
N ASP A 64 -8.22 8.25 11.70
CA ASP A 64 -8.60 7.23 12.70
C ASP A 64 -8.33 5.81 12.18
N LYS A 65 -8.73 5.52 10.93
CA LYS A 65 -8.49 4.21 10.30
C LYS A 65 -7.01 3.91 10.07
N ARG A 66 -6.22 4.93 9.71
CA ARG A 66 -4.76 4.79 9.58
C ARG A 66 -4.14 4.48 10.93
N ALA A 67 -4.55 5.18 11.99
CA ALA A 67 -4.06 4.95 13.34
C ALA A 67 -4.42 3.54 13.86
N GLU A 68 -5.65 3.08 13.62
CA GLU A 68 -6.09 1.71 13.93
C GLU A 68 -5.20 0.66 13.24
N PHE A 69 -4.94 0.83 11.94
CA PHE A 69 -4.11 -0.09 11.17
C PHE A 69 -2.67 -0.13 11.70
N GLU A 70 -2.05 1.04 11.91
CA GLU A 70 -0.68 1.12 12.45
C GLU A 70 -0.58 0.51 13.86
N ALA A 71 -1.60 0.70 14.71
CA ALA A 71 -1.65 0.08 16.03
C ALA A 71 -1.75 -1.46 15.95
N ALA A 72 -2.54 -1.98 15.00
CA ALA A 72 -2.65 -3.42 14.76
C ALA A 72 -1.32 -4.03 14.26
N THR A 73 -0.63 -3.36 13.34
CA THR A 73 0.67 -3.82 12.83
C THR A 73 1.76 -3.78 13.91
N ARG A 74 1.78 -2.76 14.78
CA ARG A 74 2.73 -2.69 15.92
C ARG A 74 2.64 -3.89 16.87
N GLN A 75 1.46 -4.48 17.04
CA GLN A 75 1.32 -5.69 17.85
C GLN A 75 1.90 -6.95 17.17
N GLN A 76 1.94 -6.98 15.84
CA GLN A 76 2.57 -8.07 15.08
C GLN A 76 4.11 -7.93 15.08
N ASP A 77 4.64 -6.71 15.07
CA ASP A 77 6.08 -6.46 15.00
C ASP A 77 6.85 -6.71 16.31
N ALA A 78 6.16 -6.72 17.45
CA ALA A 78 6.78 -7.10 18.72
C ALA A 78 7.27 -8.57 18.74
N PHE A 79 6.77 -9.41 17.83
CA PHE A 79 7.21 -10.80 17.65
C PHE A 79 8.00 -11.03 16.35
N SER A 80 8.18 -10.01 15.48
CA SER A 80 8.77 -10.16 14.13
C SER A 80 10.27 -9.83 14.04
N LYS A 81 10.88 -9.23 15.08
CA LYS A 81 12.34 -9.16 15.22
C LYS A 81 12.91 -10.48 15.70
N SER A 82 12.73 -11.55 14.93
CA SER A 82 13.50 -12.78 15.13
C SER A 82 14.82 -12.67 14.36
N ASP A 83 15.95 -12.93 15.00
CA ASP A 83 17.27 -13.11 14.36
C ASP A 83 17.34 -14.37 13.46
N TYR A 84 16.18 -14.94 13.12
CA TYR A 84 15.99 -16.20 12.43
C TYR A 84 15.31 -15.97 11.08
N PRO A 85 15.50 -16.88 10.09
CA PRO A 85 15.00 -16.70 8.73
C PRO A 85 13.49 -16.47 8.65
N ALA A 86 13.04 -15.68 7.68
CA ALA A 86 11.63 -15.50 7.39
C ALA A 86 10.96 -16.87 7.11
N GLY A 87 9.84 -17.15 7.79
CA GLY A 87 9.15 -18.43 7.71
C GLY A 87 9.59 -19.47 8.75
N ALA A 88 10.46 -19.10 9.71
CA ALA A 88 10.76 -19.94 10.86
C ALA A 88 9.48 -20.23 11.67
N GLN A 89 9.33 -21.48 12.11
CA GLN A 89 8.21 -21.94 12.92
C GLN A 89 8.57 -21.96 14.40
N LEU A 90 7.54 -22.03 15.27
CA LEU A 90 7.71 -22.16 16.71
C LEU A 90 8.32 -23.52 17.07
N CYS A 91 9.44 -23.52 17.78
CA CYS A 91 10.05 -24.74 18.32
C CYS A 91 9.27 -25.21 19.57
N ALA A 92 8.81 -26.45 19.57
CA ALA A 92 8.07 -27.02 20.70
C ALA A 92 8.91 -27.25 21.98
N LYS A 93 10.25 -27.16 21.89
CA LYS A 93 11.17 -27.40 23.01
C LYS A 93 11.59 -26.13 23.73
N CYS A 94 12.01 -25.10 23.00
CA CYS A 94 12.45 -23.83 23.58
C CYS A 94 11.43 -22.68 23.42
N ASN A 95 10.31 -22.91 22.74
CA ASN A 95 9.26 -21.91 22.46
C ASN A 95 9.75 -20.67 21.69
N THR A 96 10.90 -20.77 21.00
CA THR A 96 11.41 -19.71 20.11
C THR A 96 10.97 -19.98 18.67
N VAL A 97 10.62 -18.92 17.92
CA VAL A 97 10.31 -18.97 16.48
C VAL A 97 11.63 -19.08 15.70
N ALA A 98 12.19 -20.29 15.67
CA ALA A 98 13.53 -20.57 15.12
C ALA A 98 13.64 -21.94 14.43
N LEU A 99 12.52 -22.64 14.20
CA LEU A 99 12.49 -23.95 13.56
C LEU A 99 12.43 -23.81 12.04
N VAL A 100 13.41 -24.35 11.32
CA VAL A 100 13.52 -24.28 9.85
C VAL A 100 13.78 -25.67 9.26
N MET A 101 13.35 -25.90 8.02
CA MET A 101 13.64 -27.15 7.30
C MET A 101 14.99 -27.03 6.59
N MET A 102 15.98 -27.80 7.05
CA MET A 102 17.31 -27.88 6.44
C MET A 102 17.65 -29.35 6.20
N ASP A 103 18.20 -29.67 5.04
CA ASP A 103 18.68 -31.02 4.69
C ASP A 103 17.65 -32.15 4.91
N GLY A 104 16.37 -31.85 4.66
CA GLY A 104 15.26 -32.81 4.80
C GLY A 104 14.74 -33.01 6.23
N CYS A 105 15.20 -32.21 7.20
CA CYS A 105 14.79 -32.30 8.59
C CYS A 105 14.42 -30.94 9.19
N MET A 106 13.50 -30.93 10.16
CA MET A 106 13.14 -29.72 10.91
C MET A 106 14.14 -29.51 12.04
N THR A 107 14.90 -28.42 12.00
CA THR A 107 15.97 -28.10 12.95
C THR A 107 15.78 -26.71 13.57
N CYS A 108 15.90 -26.61 14.89
CA CYS A 108 15.79 -25.34 15.61
C CYS A 108 17.15 -24.64 15.73
N LEU A 109 17.27 -23.44 15.15
CA LEU A 109 18.49 -22.62 15.21
C LEU A 109 18.74 -21.97 16.59
N SER A 110 17.77 -22.06 17.51
CA SER A 110 17.88 -21.51 18.87
C SER A 110 18.40 -22.52 19.88
N CYS A 111 17.91 -23.77 19.86
CA CYS A 111 18.26 -24.80 20.85
C CYS A 111 18.84 -26.10 20.25
N GLY A 112 18.95 -26.21 18.93
CA GLY A 112 19.52 -27.36 18.23
C GLY A 112 18.60 -28.58 18.13
N ASP A 113 17.32 -28.47 18.51
CA ASP A 113 16.36 -29.58 18.42
C ASP A 113 16.09 -30.00 16.98
N SER A 114 16.13 -31.30 16.69
CA SER A 114 15.92 -31.87 15.35
C SER A 114 14.95 -33.05 15.41
N LYS A 115 14.10 -33.24 14.39
CA LYS A 115 13.19 -34.41 14.32
C LYS A 115 13.84 -35.69 13.78
N CYS A 116 15.08 -35.60 13.31
CA CYS A 116 15.81 -36.69 12.65
C CYS A 116 16.97 -37.23 13.51
N GLY A 117 17.18 -36.70 14.72
CA GLY A 117 18.19 -37.14 15.68
C GLY A 117 18.02 -36.49 17.04
#